data_AF-A0A940HNP4-F1
#
_entry.id   AF-A0A940HNP4-F1
#
_cell.length_a   1.000
_cell.length_b   1.000
_cell.length_c   1.000
_cell.angle_alpha   90.00
_cell.angle_beta   90.00
_cell.angle_gamma   90.00
#
_symmetry.space_group_name_H-M   'P 1'
#
loop_
_entity.id
_entity.type
_entity.pdbx_description
1 polymer ?
#
loop_
_entity_poly.entity_id
_entity_poly.type
_entity_poly.pdbx_seq_one_letter_code
_entity_poly.pdbx_strand_id
1 'polypeptide(L)'
;MKQYLLAATMLLVTVTGFSQEKKGKSEKPSAAAQAAFHKAFPGATKVKWGKENADFEVNFNQGKKEMSAVYDAAGVLKETEEEIAVNALPAAVTNYIRQHYKGATIKEAAKITRANG
;
A
#
# COMPACT_ATOMS: atom_id res chain seq x y z
N MET A 1 -4.09 -18.75 -12.20
CA MET A 1 -3.49 -17.55 -12.81
C MET A 1 -2.72 -16.84 -11.72
N LYS A 2 -1.41 -16.65 -11.89
CA LYS A 2 -0.55 -16.01 -10.89
C LYS A 2 -0.90 -14.52 -10.90
N GLN A 3 -1.60 -14.07 -9.87
CA GLN A 3 -1.84 -12.65 -9.67
C GLN A 3 -0.56 -12.07 -9.06
N TYR A 4 0.16 -11.31 -9.87
CA TYR A 4 1.31 -10.54 -9.42
C TYR A 4 0.75 -9.35 -8.68
N LEU A 5 0.85 -9.36 -7.34
CA LEU A 5 0.68 -8.14 -6.56
C LEU A 5 1.85 -7.23 -6.89
N LEU A 6 1.55 -6.07 -7.49
CA LEU A 6 2.50 -4.96 -7.49
C LEU A 6 2.54 -4.43 -6.05
N ALA A 7 3.50 -4.90 -5.26
CA ALA A 7 3.96 -4.11 -4.13
C ALA A 7 4.53 -2.83 -4.71
N ALA A 8 3.89 -1.69 -4.45
CA ALA A 8 4.34 -0.38 -4.89
C ALA A 8 5.64 -0.02 -4.15
N THR A 9 6.76 -0.56 -4.60
CA THR A 9 8.10 -0.16 -4.16
C THR A 9 8.30 1.31 -4.55
N MET A 10 8.20 2.22 -3.58
CA MET A 10 8.53 3.62 -3.78
C MET A 10 10.05 3.78 -3.87
N LEU A 11 10.59 3.50 -5.06
CA LEU A 11 11.97 3.80 -5.42
C LEU A 11 12.04 5.23 -5.98
N LEU A 12 12.53 6.19 -5.18
CA LEU A 12 12.90 7.50 -5.70
C LEU A 12 14.25 7.40 -6.42
N VAL A 13 14.23 7.38 -7.75
CA VAL A 13 15.40 7.65 -8.58
C VAL A 13 15.13 8.95 -9.35
N THR A 14 15.82 10.02 -8.97
CA THR A 14 15.81 11.27 -9.73
C THR A 14 16.83 11.19 -10.86
N VAL A 15 16.34 11.07 -12.09
CA VAL A 15 17.10 11.45 -13.30
C VAL A 15 16.25 12.44 -14.08
N THR A 16 16.76 13.65 -14.22
CA THR A 16 16.16 14.73 -15.01
C THR A 16 16.30 14.42 -16.50
N GLY A 17 15.16 14.23 -17.18
CA GLY A 17 15.04 14.19 -18.63
C GLY A 17 13.69 14.77 -19.01
N PHE A 18 13.66 15.79 -19.86
CA PHE A 18 12.45 16.44 -20.33
C PHE A 18 11.58 15.42 -21.11
N SER A 19 10.59 14.86 -20.42
CA SER A 19 9.41 14.27 -21.03
C SER A 19 8.23 14.92 -20.33
N GLN A 20 7.30 15.48 -21.10
CA GLN A 20 6.01 15.93 -20.56
C GLN A 20 5.23 14.68 -20.17
N GLU A 21 5.55 14.15 -18.99
CA GLU A 21 4.70 13.21 -18.30
C GLU A 21 3.42 13.99 -18.01
N LYS A 22 2.32 13.61 -18.67
CA LYS A 22 0.99 14.02 -18.23
C LYS A 22 0.91 13.57 -16.78
N LYS A 23 1.19 14.49 -15.84
CA LYS A 23 0.94 14.31 -14.41
C LYS A 23 -0.47 13.73 -14.34
N GLY A 24 -0.56 12.43 -14.05
CA GLY A 24 -1.84 11.74 -13.92
C GLY A 24 -2.64 12.61 -12.98
N LYS A 25 -3.75 13.18 -13.46
CA LYS A 25 -4.69 13.83 -12.56
C LYS A 25 -4.99 12.76 -11.52
N SER A 26 -4.64 13.00 -10.26
CA SER A 26 -5.07 12.15 -9.16
C SER A 26 -6.59 12.07 -9.29
N GLU A 27 -7.08 10.94 -9.82
CA GLU A 27 -8.51 10.76 -9.99
C GLU A 27 -9.08 10.72 -8.59
N LYS A 28 -10.00 11.65 -8.32
CA LYS A 28 -10.63 11.77 -7.02
C LYS A 28 -11.33 10.43 -6.73
N PRO A 29 -11.13 9.84 -5.53
CA PRO A 29 -11.79 8.59 -5.17
C PRO A 29 -13.30 8.72 -5.25
N SER A 30 -13.99 7.60 -5.51
CA SER A 30 -15.46 7.60 -5.51
C SER A 30 -16.01 8.03 -4.14
N ALA A 31 -17.20 8.62 -4.12
CA ALA A 31 -17.86 8.99 -2.87
C ALA A 31 -18.10 7.77 -1.97
N ALA A 32 -18.37 6.60 -2.58
CA ALA A 32 -18.55 5.35 -1.87
C ALA A 32 -17.24 4.87 -1.22
N ALA A 33 -16.11 4.93 -1.92
CA ALA A 33 -14.79 4.60 -1.37
C ALA A 33 -14.40 5.53 -0.21
N GLN A 34 -14.61 6.84 -0.36
CA GLN A 34 -14.37 7.80 0.73
C GLN A 34 -15.23 7.51 1.95
N ALA A 35 -16.54 7.26 1.76
CA ALA A 35 -17.45 6.96 2.86
C ALA A 35 -17.09 5.64 3.58
N ALA A 36 -16.74 4.60 2.82
CA ALA A 36 -16.31 3.32 3.36
C ALA A 36 -15.02 3.47 4.19
N PHE A 37 -14.03 4.19 3.66
CA PHE A 37 -12.78 4.49 4.36
C PHE A 37 -13.01 5.23 5.68
N HIS A 38 -13.77 6.33 5.67
CA HIS A 38 -14.04 7.10 6.88
C HIS A 38 -14.78 6.29 7.95
N LYS A 39 -15.63 5.35 7.54
CA LYS A 39 -16.33 4.44 8.45
C LYS A 39 -15.38 3.38 9.04
N ALA A 40 -14.50 2.81 8.22
CA ALA A 40 -13.60 1.73 8.63
C ALA A 40 -12.43 2.24 9.50
N PHE A 41 -11.93 3.44 9.21
CA PHE A 41 -10.75 4.02 9.84
C PHE A 41 -11.05 5.39 10.47
N PRO A 42 -11.88 5.43 11.53
CA PRO A 42 -12.14 6.67 12.24
C PRO A 42 -10.85 7.21 12.85
N GLY A 43 -10.61 8.52 12.68
CA GLY A 43 -9.41 9.18 13.18
C GLY A 43 -8.15 8.98 12.34
N ALA A 44 -8.26 8.42 11.13
CA ALA A 44 -7.15 8.36 10.19
C ALA A 44 -6.59 9.76 9.88
N THR A 45 -5.27 9.87 9.84
CA THR A 45 -4.55 11.11 9.52
C THR A 45 -3.64 10.91 8.31
N LYS A 46 -3.06 11.99 7.78
CA LYS A 46 -2.19 11.95 6.58
C LYS A 46 -2.81 11.23 5.36
N VAL A 47 -4.13 11.29 5.24
CA VAL A 47 -4.91 10.60 4.20
C VAL A 47 -4.53 11.10 2.82
N LYS A 48 -4.04 10.20 1.96
CA LYS A 48 -3.66 10.46 0.58
C LYS A 48 -4.26 9.39 -0.32
N TRP A 49 -5.10 9.82 -1.24
CA TRP A 49 -5.73 8.93 -2.22
C TRP A 49 -4.93 8.86 -3.52
N GLY A 50 -4.84 7.66 -4.06
CA GLY A 50 -4.29 7.34 -5.37
C GLY A 50 -5.26 6.44 -6.15
N LYS A 51 -5.00 6.32 -7.45
CA LYS A 51 -5.68 5.36 -8.31
C LYS A 51 -4.81 4.12 -8.43
N GLU A 52 -5.40 2.95 -8.23
CA GLU A 52 -4.76 1.66 -8.43
C GLU A 52 -5.56 0.87 -9.47
N ASN A 53 -5.10 0.90 -10.73
CA ASN A 53 -5.84 0.31 -11.85
C ASN A 53 -7.28 0.87 -11.96
N ALA A 54 -8.30 0.04 -11.69
CA ALA A 54 -9.71 0.42 -11.68
C ALA A 54 -10.21 0.83 -10.28
N ASP A 55 -9.39 0.61 -9.25
CA ASP A 55 -9.71 0.79 -7.84
C ASP A 55 -9.03 2.05 -7.28
N PHE A 56 -9.27 2.32 -6.00
CA PHE A 56 -8.77 3.46 -5.26
C PHE A 56 -7.98 3.00 -4.05
N GLU A 57 -6.72 3.39 -3.99
CA GLU A 57 -5.87 3.16 -2.83
C GLU A 57 -5.84 4.41 -1.96
N VAL A 58 -5.91 4.24 -0.65
CA VAL A 58 -5.70 5.30 0.33
C VAL A 58 -4.55 4.93 1.26
N ASN A 59 -3.54 5.79 1.30
CA ASN A 59 -2.44 5.75 2.25
C ASN A 59 -2.74 6.69 3.42
N PHE A 60 -2.58 6.22 4.65
CA PHE A 60 -2.95 6.97 5.85
C PHE A 60 -2.20 6.48 7.10
N ASN A 61 -2.27 7.29 8.15
CA ASN A 61 -1.81 6.91 9.48
C ASN A 61 -3.00 6.59 10.37
N GLN A 62 -3.03 5.37 10.93
CA GLN A 62 -3.93 5.00 12.02
C GLN A 62 -3.14 5.01 13.33
N GLY A 63 -3.27 6.11 14.08
CA GLY A 63 -2.40 6.37 15.22
C GLY A 63 -0.93 6.52 14.77
N LYS A 64 -0.05 5.62 15.23
CA LYS A 64 1.39 5.63 14.88
C LYS A 64 1.75 4.70 13.72
N LYS A 65 0.79 3.95 13.19
CA LYS A 65 1.03 2.96 12.13
C LYS A 65 0.71 3.58 10.77
N GLU A 66 1.62 3.40 9.82
CA GLU A 66 1.34 3.64 8.41
C GLU A 66 0.54 2.46 7.86
N MET A 67 -0.51 2.76 7.11
CA MET A 67 -1.44 1.78 6.55
C MET A 67 -1.88 2.22 5.16
N SER A 68 -2.22 1.23 4.33
CA SER A 68 -2.99 1.46 3.11
C SER A 68 -4.27 0.64 3.10
N ALA A 69 -5.25 1.08 2.32
CA ALA A 69 -6.45 0.33 2.02
C ALA A 69 -6.87 0.53 0.57
N VAL A 70 -7.33 -0.54 -0.08
CA VAL A 70 -7.79 -0.53 -1.47
C VAL A 70 -9.29 -0.74 -1.49
N TYR A 71 -10.01 0.15 -2.17
CA TYR A 71 -11.45 0.10 -2.36
C TYR A 71 -11.80 0.11 -3.84
N ASP A 72 -12.78 -0.70 -4.26
CA ASP A 72 -13.36 -0.52 -5.58
C ASP A 72 -14.28 0.71 -5.66
N ALA A 73 -14.77 1.02 -6.87
CA ALA A 73 -15.63 2.16 -7.10
C ALA A 73 -16.94 2.13 -6.31
N ALA A 74 -17.42 0.95 -5.90
CA ALA A 74 -18.60 0.77 -5.06
C ALA A 74 -18.28 0.90 -3.55
N GLY A 75 -17.02 1.12 -3.18
CA GLY A 75 -16.58 1.24 -1.80
C GLY A 75 -16.38 -0.10 -1.10
N VAL A 76 -16.25 -1.21 -1.84
CA VAL A 76 -15.94 -2.51 -1.25
C VAL A 76 -14.45 -2.58 -0.96
N LEU A 77 -14.09 -2.84 0.30
CA LEU A 77 -12.71 -3.06 0.72
C LEU A 77 -12.16 -4.32 0.06
N LYS A 78 -11.05 -4.20 -0.66
CA LYS A 78 -10.33 -5.29 -1.32
C LYS A 78 -9.16 -5.79 -0.49
N GLU A 79 -8.39 -4.85 0.04
CA GLU A 79 -7.12 -5.12 0.70
C GLU A 79 -6.82 -4.03 1.74
N THR A 80 -6.13 -4.43 2.81
CA THR A 80 -5.45 -3.51 3.73
C THR A 80 -4.00 -3.93 3.86
N GLU A 81 -3.11 -2.95 3.92
CA GLU A 81 -1.71 -3.14 4.27
C GLU A 81 -1.41 -2.41 5.58
N GLU A 82 -0.72 -3.10 6.49
CA GLU A 82 -0.25 -2.52 7.76
C GLU A 82 1.27 -2.67 7.83
N GLU A 83 1.99 -1.56 7.98
CA GLU A 83 3.42 -1.62 8.25
C GLU A 83 3.66 -2.36 9.59
N ILE A 84 4.58 -3.33 9.56
CA ILE A 84 4.98 -4.11 10.74
C ILE A 84 6.48 -4.03 10.96
N ALA A 85 6.89 -4.18 12.21
CA ALA A 85 8.30 -4.33 12.52
C ALA A 85 8.85 -5.61 11.86
N VAL A 86 10.09 -5.57 11.38
CA VAL A 86 10.77 -6.71 10.73
C VAL A 86 10.80 -7.96 11.63
N ASN A 87 10.87 -7.77 12.95
CA ASN A 87 10.85 -8.89 13.92
C ASN A 87 9.46 -9.52 14.11
N ALA A 88 8.40 -8.92 13.56
CA ALA A 88 7.07 -9.52 13.50
C ALA A 88 6.89 -10.45 12.29
N LEU A 89 7.85 -10.48 11.35
CA LEU A 89 7.86 -11.46 10.27
C LEU A 89 8.07 -12.88 10.82
N PRO A 90 7.45 -13.91 10.21
CA PRO A 90 7.72 -15.29 10.57
C PRO A 90 9.22 -15.62 10.47
N ALA A 91 9.74 -16.36 11.45
CA ALA A 91 11.18 -16.69 11.50
C ALA A 91 11.69 -17.37 10.23
N ALA A 92 10.85 -18.18 9.57
CA ALA A 92 11.19 -18.81 8.29
C ALA A 92 11.51 -17.77 7.20
N VAL A 93 10.79 -16.65 7.16
CA VAL A 93 10.99 -15.58 6.17
C VAL A 93 12.31 -14.86 6.42
N THR A 94 12.58 -14.46 7.67
CA THR A 94 13.83 -13.76 8.01
C THR A 94 15.05 -14.65 7.83
N ASN A 95 14.92 -15.96 8.08
CA ASN A 95 15.96 -16.95 7.80
C ASN A 95 16.23 -17.10 6.31
N TYR A 96 15.17 -17.18 5.49
CA TYR A 96 15.31 -17.25 4.03
C TYR A 96 16.04 -16.00 3.49
N ILE A 97 15.63 -14.80 3.92
CA ILE A 97 16.26 -13.55 3.48
C ILE A 97 17.75 -13.55 3.83
N ARG A 98 18.10 -13.92 5.07
CA ARG A 98 19.50 -13.97 5.53
C ARG A 98 20.36 -14.94 4.70
N GLN A 99 19.79 -16.07 4.28
CA GLN A 99 20.51 -17.09 3.52
C GLN A 99 20.72 -16.69 2.06
N HIS A 100 19.72 -16.08 1.43
CA HIS A 100 19.69 -15.82 -0.01
C HIS A 100 20.05 -14.39 -0.41
N TYR A 101 19.92 -13.42 0.50
CA TYR A 101 20.17 -11.99 0.25
C TYR A 101 21.18 -11.44 1.24
N LYS A 102 22.38 -12.04 1.27
CA LYS A 102 23.46 -11.65 2.19
C LYS A 102 23.87 -10.19 1.95
N GLY A 103 23.94 -9.41 3.04
CA GLY A 103 24.28 -7.98 3.00
C GLY A 103 23.13 -7.05 2.62
N ALA A 104 21.95 -7.58 2.28
CA ALA A 104 20.76 -6.77 2.04
C ALA A 104 20.14 -6.28 3.36
N THR A 105 19.65 -5.04 3.36
CA THR A 105 18.87 -4.45 4.46
C THR A 105 17.39 -4.50 4.10
N ILE A 106 16.58 -5.05 5.01
CA ILE A 106 15.11 -4.97 4.89
C ILE A 106 14.72 -3.51 5.13
N LYS A 107 14.13 -2.87 4.11
CA LYS A 107 13.70 -1.47 4.18
C LYS A 107 12.34 -1.32 4.84
N GLU A 108 11.48 -2.30 4.67
CA GLU A 108 10.10 -2.30 5.16
C GLU A 108 9.58 -3.74 5.27
N ALA A 109 8.61 -3.95 6.14
CA ALA A 109 7.84 -5.18 6.23
C ALA A 109 6.38 -4.81 6.47
N ALA A 110 5.46 -5.52 5.83
CA ALA A 110 4.04 -5.24 5.96
C ALA A 110 3.21 -6.52 6.10
N LYS A 111 2.07 -6.40 6.77
CA LYS A 111 1.02 -7.42 6.79
C LYS A 111 -0.08 -7.00 5.83
N ILE A 112 -0.28 -7.82 4.81
CA ILE A 112 -1.36 -7.64 3.83
C ILE A 112 -2.53 -8.54 4.20
N THR A 113 -3.74 -7.99 4.23
CA THR A 113 -5.00 -8.74 4.46
C THR A 113 -5.97 -8.45 3.32
N ARG A 114 -6.42 -9.48 2.61
CA ARG A 114 -7.44 -9.35 1.56
C ARG A 114 -8.83 -9.64 2.08
N ALA A 115 -9.85 -9.23 1.32
CA ALA A 115 -11.25 -9.46 1.65
C ALA A 115 -11.62 -10.94 1.87
N ASN A 116 -10.87 -11.88 1.28
CA ASN A 116 -11.09 -13.32 1.42
C ASN A 116 -10.26 -13.98 2.53
N GLY A 117 -9.53 -13.21 3.35
CA GLY A 117 -8.56 -13.72 4.32
C GLY A 117 -7.22 -14.12 3.70
#